data_AF-A0A3P2AHE0-F1
#
_entry.id   AF-A0A3P2AHE0-F1
#
_cell.length_a   1.000
_cell.length_b   1.000
_cell.length_c   1.000
_cell.angle_alpha   90.00
_cell.angle_beta   90.00
_cell.angle_gamma   90.00
#
_symmetry.space_group_name_H-M   'P 1'
#
loop_
_entity.id
_entity.type
_entity.pdbx_description
1 polymer ?
#
loop_
_entity_poly.entity_id
_entity_poly.type
_entity_poly.pdbx_seq_one_letter_code
_entity_poly.pdbx_strand_id
1 'polypeptide(L)'
;MIKVAIIGAGFMGGVHANAYSQMDSGKVKVMAICDKNQEAGEKFAQTYGCRYFNDFDAMINEIEIDLVDICLPTFLHEEYVIRAAQNKKNIFCEKPVTLDTAKLERMMAEVEKNDVMMMVGQVLRFWPEYVKAKELIEKKDLGEINYVFAARLSEHPKWSEWYCRPENSGGGVLDLHLHDIDFLCWLFGEVKSVYATGKQNKIGSWNFVSTILEFVNGVSATIQGVMEMTDGYPFTMDLKIAGTKKTYEYVMKAGNNLEEIGKSKRDAYLYENGIAHKLQIEEKDAYQLELEHFIDCLIQEKNSEIISMAEVRNVLYTIEAIKKSLETGCKVKVE
;
A
#
# COMPACT_ATOMS: atom_id res chain seq x y z
N MET A 1 -22.41 -3.34 -13.40
CA MET A 1 -21.54 -4.38 -12.81
C MET A 1 -20.18 -4.28 -13.47
N ILE A 2 -19.13 -4.07 -12.68
CA ILE A 2 -17.73 -4.00 -13.12
C ILE A 2 -17.16 -5.43 -13.23
N LYS A 3 -16.58 -5.76 -14.38
CA LYS A 3 -15.94 -7.05 -14.67
C LYS A 3 -14.43 -6.94 -14.45
N VAL A 4 -13.92 -7.71 -13.49
CA VAL A 4 -12.51 -7.65 -13.06
C VAL A 4 -11.72 -8.82 -13.63
N ALA A 5 -10.53 -8.55 -14.13
CA ALA A 5 -9.49 -9.56 -14.34
C ALA A 5 -8.35 -9.32 -13.36
N ILE A 6 -8.00 -10.35 -12.58
CA ILE A 6 -6.85 -10.31 -11.68
C ILE A 6 -5.63 -10.84 -12.43
N ILE A 7 -4.49 -10.17 -12.31
CA ILE A 7 -3.21 -10.59 -12.88
C ILE A 7 -2.27 -10.96 -11.73
N GLY A 8 -1.95 -12.25 -11.63
CA GLY A 8 -1.15 -12.82 -10.54
C GLY A 8 -2.01 -13.55 -9.51
N ALA A 9 -1.84 -14.87 -9.42
CA ALA A 9 -2.52 -15.79 -8.49
C ALA A 9 -1.74 -15.97 -7.17
N GLY A 10 -0.86 -15.00 -6.84
CA GLY A 10 -0.09 -14.98 -5.59
C GLY A 10 -0.93 -14.57 -4.37
N PHE A 11 -0.25 -14.26 -3.27
CA PHE A 11 -0.89 -13.86 -2.01
C PHE A 11 -1.88 -12.70 -2.20
N MET A 12 -1.43 -11.58 -2.78
CA MET A 12 -2.30 -10.41 -2.98
C MET A 12 -3.45 -10.66 -3.95
N GLY A 13 -3.22 -11.44 -5.02
CA GLY A 13 -4.31 -11.84 -5.92
C GLY A 13 -5.42 -12.61 -5.18
N GLY A 14 -5.04 -13.49 -4.26
CA GLY A 14 -5.99 -14.22 -3.42
C GLY A 14 -6.73 -13.33 -2.43
N VAL A 15 -6.02 -12.38 -1.80
CA VAL A 15 -6.62 -11.37 -0.91
C VAL A 15 -7.67 -10.54 -1.67
N HIS A 16 -7.33 -10.05 -2.88
CA HIS A 16 -8.24 -9.24 -3.69
C HIS A 16 -9.44 -10.05 -4.19
N ALA A 17 -9.23 -11.27 -4.68
CA ALA A 17 -10.34 -12.12 -5.08
C ALA A 17 -11.28 -12.46 -3.92
N ASN A 18 -10.74 -12.68 -2.72
CA ASN A 18 -11.56 -12.87 -1.52
C ASN A 18 -12.36 -11.58 -1.22
N ALA A 19 -11.72 -10.41 -1.24
CA ALA A 19 -12.40 -9.14 -1.04
C ALA A 19 -13.54 -8.92 -2.06
N TYR A 20 -13.29 -9.09 -3.36
CA TYR A 20 -14.34 -8.99 -4.38
C TYR A 20 -15.48 -10.00 -4.17
N SER A 21 -15.18 -11.21 -3.67
CA SER A 21 -16.21 -12.23 -3.42
C SER A 21 -17.18 -11.89 -2.29
N GLN A 22 -16.79 -10.96 -1.40
CA GLN A 22 -17.63 -10.46 -0.32
C GLN A 22 -18.46 -9.23 -0.73
N MET A 23 -18.16 -8.61 -1.88
CA MET A 23 -18.89 -7.46 -2.39
C MET A 23 -20.20 -7.87 -3.06
N ASP A 24 -21.10 -6.90 -3.26
CA ASP A 24 -22.34 -7.13 -4.01
C ASP A 24 -22.05 -7.60 -5.44
N SER A 25 -22.47 -8.83 -5.76
CA SER A 25 -22.32 -9.43 -7.09
C SER A 25 -23.04 -8.65 -8.21
N GLY A 26 -24.00 -7.76 -7.87
CA GLY A 26 -24.60 -6.82 -8.81
C GLY A 26 -23.67 -5.65 -9.17
N LYS A 27 -22.72 -5.31 -8.29
CA LYS A 27 -21.73 -4.24 -8.49
C LYS A 27 -20.46 -4.74 -9.16
N VAL A 28 -19.90 -5.87 -8.76
CA VAL A 28 -18.59 -6.34 -9.23
C VAL A 28 -18.54 -7.86 -9.39
N LYS A 29 -17.74 -8.35 -10.34
CA LYS A 29 -17.47 -9.78 -10.52
C LYS A 29 -16.07 -10.03 -11.06
N VAL A 30 -15.34 -10.97 -10.44
CA VAL A 30 -14.08 -11.49 -10.98
C VAL A 30 -14.41 -12.45 -12.13
N MET A 31 -14.01 -12.07 -13.34
CA MET A 31 -14.28 -12.82 -14.57
C MET A 31 -13.10 -13.70 -14.97
N ALA A 32 -11.88 -13.25 -14.67
CA ALA A 32 -10.66 -13.95 -15.09
C ALA A 32 -9.52 -13.82 -14.09
N ILE A 33 -8.62 -14.81 -14.14
CA ILE A 33 -7.29 -14.80 -13.54
C ILE A 33 -6.27 -15.06 -14.64
N CYS A 34 -5.23 -14.23 -14.71
CA CYS A 34 -4.09 -14.42 -15.59
C CYS A 34 -2.83 -14.70 -14.77
N ASP A 35 -2.19 -15.85 -14.98
CA ASP A 35 -0.91 -16.19 -14.35
C ASP A 35 -0.04 -17.05 -15.28
N LYS A 36 1.29 -16.90 -15.22
CA LYS A 36 2.22 -17.75 -15.99
C LYS A 36 2.36 -19.15 -15.37
N ASN A 37 2.10 -19.29 -14.08
CA ASN A 37 2.04 -20.57 -13.40
C ASN A 37 0.63 -21.17 -13.56
N GLN A 38 0.54 -22.17 -14.45
CA GLN A 38 -0.72 -22.84 -14.75
C GLN A 38 -1.38 -23.49 -13.54
N GLU A 39 -0.62 -24.19 -12.69
CA GLU A 39 -1.17 -24.86 -11.52
C GLU A 39 -1.78 -23.85 -10.55
N ALA A 40 -1.08 -22.75 -10.29
CA ALA A 40 -1.57 -21.68 -9.41
C ALA A 40 -2.82 -21.00 -9.98
N GLY A 41 -2.80 -20.66 -11.28
CA GLY A 41 -3.90 -20.00 -11.96
C GLY A 41 -5.16 -20.87 -12.07
N GLU A 42 -5.03 -22.16 -12.38
CA GLU A 42 -6.16 -23.09 -12.43
C GLU A 42 -6.78 -23.30 -11.05
N LYS A 43 -5.96 -23.47 -10.01
CA LYS A 43 -6.44 -23.57 -8.62
C LYS A 43 -7.19 -22.32 -8.20
N PHE A 44 -6.66 -21.14 -8.54
CA PHE A 44 -7.31 -19.86 -8.29
C PHE A 44 -8.67 -19.78 -8.99
N ALA A 45 -8.71 -20.07 -10.29
CA ALA A 45 -9.92 -20.08 -11.09
C ALA A 45 -11.00 -21.00 -10.51
N GLN A 46 -10.60 -22.20 -10.06
CA GLN A 46 -11.50 -23.13 -9.40
C GLN A 46 -12.03 -22.57 -8.07
N THR A 47 -11.18 -21.93 -7.27
CA THR A 47 -11.54 -21.40 -5.95
C THR A 47 -12.55 -20.25 -6.04
N TYR A 48 -12.33 -19.32 -6.98
CA TYR A 48 -13.14 -18.10 -7.10
C TYR A 48 -14.17 -18.13 -8.24
N GLY A 49 -14.28 -19.24 -8.96
CA GLY A 49 -15.27 -19.42 -10.03
C GLY A 49 -15.06 -18.50 -11.24
N CYS A 50 -13.81 -18.21 -11.58
CA CYS A 50 -13.43 -17.38 -12.73
C CYS A 50 -12.70 -18.19 -13.81
N ARG A 51 -12.36 -17.58 -14.95
CA ARG A 51 -11.68 -18.24 -16.07
C ARG A 51 -10.16 -18.04 -15.97
N TYR A 52 -9.39 -19.11 -16.11
CA TYR A 52 -7.92 -19.03 -16.14
C TYR A 52 -7.39 -18.73 -17.54
N PHE A 53 -6.36 -17.87 -17.60
CA PHE A 53 -5.55 -17.58 -18.78
C PHE A 53 -4.06 -17.62 -18.43
N ASN A 54 -3.24 -18.12 -19.35
CA ASN A 54 -1.77 -18.09 -19.24
C ASN A 54 -1.14 -16.87 -19.95
N ASP A 55 -1.97 -16.09 -20.64
CA ASP A 55 -1.56 -14.96 -21.45
C ASP A 55 -2.57 -13.81 -21.34
N PHE A 56 -2.02 -12.62 -21.15
CA PHE A 56 -2.81 -11.42 -20.90
C PHE A 56 -3.53 -10.94 -22.17
N ASP A 57 -2.90 -11.01 -23.34
CA ASP A 57 -3.51 -10.53 -24.58
C ASP A 57 -4.64 -11.48 -25.00
N ALA A 58 -4.44 -12.80 -24.83
CA ALA A 58 -5.52 -13.77 -25.02
C ALA A 58 -6.72 -13.47 -24.11
N MET A 59 -6.47 -13.20 -22.82
CA MET A 59 -7.52 -12.88 -21.84
C MET A 59 -8.31 -11.62 -22.22
N ILE A 60 -7.62 -10.52 -22.52
CA ILE A 60 -8.25 -9.23 -22.85
C ILE A 60 -9.05 -9.31 -24.16
N ASN A 61 -8.62 -10.13 -25.12
CA ASN A 61 -9.33 -10.30 -26.39
C ASN A 61 -10.53 -11.26 -26.29
N GLU A 62 -10.52 -12.22 -25.37
CA GLU A 62 -11.57 -13.24 -25.26
C GLU A 62 -12.68 -12.88 -24.28
N ILE A 63 -12.37 -12.10 -23.24
CA ILE A 63 -13.32 -11.75 -22.17
C ILE A 63 -13.51 -10.24 -22.10
N GLU A 64 -14.76 -9.84 -21.96
CA GLU A 64 -15.10 -8.46 -21.64
C GLU A 64 -14.71 -8.13 -20.20
N ILE A 65 -13.69 -7.29 -20.06
CA ILE A 65 -13.13 -6.80 -18.80
C ILE A 65 -13.21 -5.28 -18.77
N ASP A 66 -13.58 -4.73 -17.60
CA ASP A 66 -13.64 -3.28 -17.33
C ASP A 66 -12.43 -2.81 -16.51
N LEU A 67 -11.95 -3.68 -15.61
CA LEU A 67 -10.88 -3.42 -14.64
C LEU A 67 -9.83 -4.55 -14.67
N VAL A 68 -8.57 -4.17 -14.83
CA VAL A 68 -7.41 -5.03 -14.60
C VAL A 68 -6.85 -4.74 -13.21
N ASP A 69 -6.82 -5.75 -12.35
CA ASP A 69 -6.26 -5.70 -11.00
C ASP A 69 -4.90 -6.42 -10.98
N ILE A 70 -3.83 -5.65 -10.85
CA ILE A 70 -2.44 -6.11 -11.02
C ILE A 70 -1.86 -6.44 -9.65
N CYS A 71 -1.73 -7.73 -9.36
CA CYS A 71 -1.18 -8.30 -8.12
C CYS A 71 0.13 -9.06 -8.37
N LEU A 72 0.93 -8.56 -9.32
CA LEU A 72 2.20 -9.16 -9.74
C LEU A 72 3.37 -8.73 -8.84
N PRO A 73 4.56 -9.33 -9.02
CA PRO A 73 5.79 -8.73 -8.53
C PRO A 73 6.00 -7.31 -9.09
N THR A 74 6.49 -6.39 -8.26
CA THR A 74 6.61 -4.96 -8.57
C THR A 74 7.33 -4.63 -9.88
N PHE A 75 8.38 -5.39 -10.21
CA PHE A 75 9.15 -5.15 -11.43
C PHE A 75 8.34 -5.37 -12.73
N LEU A 76 7.19 -6.06 -12.66
CA LEU A 76 6.28 -6.30 -13.78
C LEU A 76 5.16 -5.25 -13.88
N HIS A 77 4.93 -4.43 -12.85
CA HIS A 77 3.77 -3.52 -12.81
C HIS A 77 3.73 -2.57 -14.00
N GLU A 78 4.86 -1.96 -14.36
CA GLU A 78 4.96 -1.02 -15.49
C GLU A 78 4.45 -1.66 -16.79
N GLU A 79 4.89 -2.88 -17.11
CA GLU A 79 4.49 -3.58 -18.33
C GLU A 79 2.97 -3.77 -18.38
N TYR A 80 2.39 -4.28 -17.29
CA TYR A 80 0.97 -4.63 -17.27
C TYR A 80 0.06 -3.41 -17.13
N VAL A 81 0.51 -2.34 -16.47
CA VAL A 81 -0.19 -1.05 -16.45
C VAL A 81 -0.25 -0.46 -17.86
N ILE A 82 0.88 -0.42 -18.58
CA ILE A 82 0.94 0.10 -19.96
C ILE A 82 0.03 -0.74 -20.88
N ARG A 83 0.10 -2.07 -20.79
CA ARG A 83 -0.74 -2.98 -21.60
C ARG A 83 -2.22 -2.82 -21.30
N ALA A 84 -2.61 -2.69 -20.03
CA ALA A 84 -4.00 -2.45 -19.64
C ALA A 84 -4.51 -1.10 -20.16
N ALA A 85 -3.72 -0.03 -20.01
CA ALA A 85 -4.07 1.30 -20.50
C ALA A 85 -4.23 1.32 -22.02
N GLN A 86 -3.31 0.72 -22.78
CA GLN A 86 -3.39 0.61 -24.24
C GLN A 86 -4.62 -0.16 -24.73
N ASN A 87 -5.12 -1.10 -23.93
CA ASN A 87 -6.37 -1.82 -24.18
C ASN A 87 -7.60 -1.13 -23.59
N LYS A 88 -7.46 0.14 -23.14
CA LYS A 88 -8.51 0.99 -22.57
C LYS A 88 -9.22 0.35 -21.38
N LYS A 89 -8.44 -0.29 -20.50
CA LYS A 89 -8.94 -0.90 -19.27
C LYS A 89 -8.58 -0.03 -18.08
N ASN A 90 -9.50 0.08 -17.12
CA ASN A 90 -9.19 0.70 -15.83
C ASN A 90 -8.23 -0.21 -15.06
N ILE A 91 -7.49 0.38 -14.12
CA ILE A 91 -6.32 -0.25 -13.52
C ILE A 91 -6.35 -0.10 -12.01
N PHE A 92 -6.32 -1.21 -11.30
CA PHE A 92 -5.86 -1.25 -9.91
C PHE A 92 -4.46 -1.86 -9.93
N CYS A 93 -3.49 -1.23 -9.27
CA CYS A 93 -2.12 -1.74 -9.21
C CYS A 93 -1.67 -1.84 -7.76
N GLU A 94 -1.24 -3.03 -7.35
CA GLU A 94 -0.66 -3.23 -6.02
C GLU A 94 0.58 -2.37 -5.78
N LYS A 95 0.86 -2.12 -4.51
CA LYS A 95 2.07 -1.44 -4.06
C LYS A 95 3.26 -2.42 -3.98
N PRO A 96 4.51 -1.93 -4.06
CA PRO A 96 4.88 -0.62 -4.60
C PRO A 96 4.49 -0.54 -6.08
N VAL A 97 3.96 0.59 -6.53
CA VAL A 97 3.53 0.76 -7.94
C VAL A 97 4.71 0.61 -8.90
N THR A 98 5.90 1.05 -8.49
CA THR A 98 7.16 0.85 -9.20
C THR A 98 8.34 1.08 -8.24
N LEU A 99 9.55 0.72 -8.67
CA LEU A 99 10.81 0.93 -7.94
C LEU A 99 11.53 2.24 -8.33
N ASP A 100 11.04 2.93 -9.36
CA ASP A 100 11.73 4.02 -10.08
C ASP A 100 10.70 5.08 -10.53
N THR A 101 10.92 6.34 -10.17
CA THR A 101 9.95 7.40 -10.51
C THR A 101 9.86 7.68 -12.01
N ALA A 102 10.93 7.46 -12.80
CA ALA A 102 10.86 7.57 -14.25
C ALA A 102 9.92 6.52 -14.88
N LYS A 103 9.80 5.34 -14.25
CA LYS A 103 8.78 4.34 -14.63
C LYS A 103 7.38 4.83 -14.29
N LEU A 104 7.20 5.43 -13.11
CA LEU A 104 5.91 6.00 -12.71
C LEU A 104 5.43 7.05 -13.72
N GLU A 105 6.31 7.96 -14.14
CA GLU A 105 5.93 8.98 -15.14
C GLU A 105 5.48 8.36 -16.47
N ARG A 106 6.14 7.27 -16.92
CA ARG A 106 5.71 6.56 -18.13
C ARG A 106 4.36 5.87 -17.97
N MET A 107 4.12 5.25 -16.80
CA MET A 107 2.83 4.64 -16.47
C MET A 107 1.73 5.70 -16.45
N MET A 108 1.94 6.82 -15.77
CA MET A 108 0.98 7.93 -15.70
C MET A 108 0.69 8.53 -17.07
N ALA A 109 1.72 8.74 -17.90
CA ALA A 109 1.55 9.26 -19.26
C ALA A 109 0.71 8.32 -20.13
N GLU A 110 0.89 7.00 -20.02
CA GLU A 110 0.09 6.05 -20.80
C GLU A 110 -1.36 5.96 -20.28
N VAL A 111 -1.57 6.05 -18.96
CA VAL A 111 -2.90 6.12 -18.35
C VAL A 111 -3.66 7.36 -18.82
N GLU A 112 -3.03 8.53 -18.76
CA GLU A 112 -3.61 9.79 -19.23
C GLU A 112 -3.91 9.76 -20.73
N LYS A 113 -2.97 9.28 -21.55
CA LYS A 113 -3.11 9.19 -23.01
C LYS A 113 -4.29 8.31 -23.44
N ASN A 114 -4.60 7.25 -22.70
CA ASN A 114 -5.68 6.33 -23.04
C ASN A 114 -7.01 6.63 -22.33
N ASP A 115 -7.06 7.69 -21.50
CA ASP A 115 -8.24 8.13 -20.76
C ASP A 115 -8.86 7.00 -19.91
N VAL A 116 -8.01 6.33 -19.12
CA VAL A 116 -8.43 5.27 -18.19
C VAL A 116 -8.18 5.69 -16.74
N MET A 117 -8.96 5.16 -15.80
CA MET A 117 -8.73 5.39 -14.37
C MET A 117 -7.70 4.41 -13.83
N MET A 118 -6.80 4.92 -12.98
CA MET A 118 -5.82 4.13 -12.25
C MET A 118 -5.85 4.47 -10.76
N MET A 119 -5.81 3.44 -9.91
CA MET A 119 -5.55 3.57 -8.48
C MET A 119 -4.44 2.61 -8.03
N VAL A 120 -3.64 3.05 -7.07
CA VAL A 120 -2.57 2.25 -6.45
C VAL A 120 -3.04 1.75 -5.09
N GLY A 121 -2.72 0.51 -4.72
CA GLY A 121 -3.08 -0.12 -3.44
C GLY A 121 -2.34 0.44 -2.22
N GLN A 122 -2.69 1.67 -1.79
CA GLN A 122 -2.18 2.30 -0.57
C GLN A 122 -3.11 2.01 0.63
N VAL A 123 -3.19 0.73 0.99
CA VAL A 123 -4.20 0.17 1.90
C VAL A 123 -4.33 0.87 3.26
N LEU A 124 -3.27 1.48 3.79
CA LEU A 124 -3.34 2.17 5.09
C LEU A 124 -4.33 3.33 5.09
N ARG A 125 -4.61 3.94 3.94
CA ARG A 125 -5.61 5.01 3.82
C ARG A 125 -7.04 4.50 4.00
N PHE A 126 -7.24 3.19 3.97
CA PHE A 126 -8.52 2.49 4.20
C PHE A 126 -8.54 1.71 5.51
N TRP A 127 -7.43 1.68 6.25
CA TRP A 127 -7.34 0.97 7.51
C TRP A 127 -8.09 1.73 8.60
N PRO A 128 -9.11 1.14 9.28
CA PRO A 128 -10.04 1.89 10.14
C PRO A 128 -9.36 2.75 11.20
N GLU A 129 -8.29 2.27 11.83
CA GLU A 129 -7.55 3.00 12.86
C GLU A 129 -6.74 4.17 12.28
N TYR A 130 -6.20 4.02 11.07
CA TYR A 130 -5.49 5.08 10.35
C TYR A 130 -6.46 6.14 9.80
N VAL A 131 -7.61 5.71 9.27
CA VAL A 131 -8.72 6.60 8.91
C VAL A 131 -9.16 7.38 10.13
N LYS A 132 -9.28 6.73 11.29
CA LYS A 132 -9.65 7.41 12.54
C LYS A 132 -8.64 8.47 12.95
N ALA A 133 -7.35 8.18 12.82
CA ALA A 133 -6.29 9.15 13.08
C ALA A 133 -6.41 10.39 12.18
N LYS A 134 -6.67 10.19 10.87
CA LYS A 134 -6.91 11.30 9.94
C LYS A 134 -8.13 12.13 10.33
N GLU A 135 -9.25 11.50 10.65
CA GLU A 135 -10.46 12.22 11.08
C GLU A 135 -10.21 13.13 12.28
N LEU A 136 -9.45 12.65 13.28
CA LEU A 136 -9.13 13.42 14.49
C LEU A 136 -8.24 14.64 14.17
N ILE A 137 -7.34 14.52 13.20
CA ILE A 137 -6.52 15.63 12.70
C ILE A 137 -7.41 16.64 11.96
N GLU A 138 -8.22 16.19 11.01
CA GLU A 138 -9.07 17.05 10.17
C GLU A 138 -10.12 17.80 11.00
N LYS A 139 -10.69 17.16 12.03
CA LYS A 139 -11.61 17.78 12.98
C LYS A 139 -10.92 18.69 14.02
N LYS A 140 -9.58 18.76 14.01
CA LYS A 140 -8.75 19.50 14.98
C LYS A 140 -8.94 19.06 16.43
N ASP A 141 -9.31 17.79 16.62
CA ASP A 141 -9.52 17.17 17.93
C ASP A 141 -8.20 16.99 18.68
N LEU A 142 -7.10 16.75 17.94
CA LEU A 142 -5.75 16.67 18.50
C LEU A 142 -5.12 18.06 18.71
N GLY A 143 -5.68 19.12 18.14
CA GLY A 143 -5.07 20.45 18.10
C GLY A 143 -4.06 20.58 16.95
N GLU A 144 -3.01 21.36 17.17
CA GLU A 144 -1.87 21.45 16.24
C GLU A 144 -0.97 20.23 16.43
N ILE A 145 -0.51 19.62 15.33
CA ILE A 145 0.31 18.42 15.38
C ILE A 145 1.77 18.82 15.55
N ASN A 146 2.38 18.39 16.65
CA ASN A 146 3.77 18.71 16.98
C ASN A 146 4.72 17.65 16.44
N TYR A 147 4.35 16.37 16.55
CA TYR A 147 5.24 15.26 16.26
C TYR A 147 4.48 13.98 15.97
N VAL A 148 5.03 13.17 15.06
CA VAL A 148 4.52 11.84 14.74
C VAL A 148 5.62 10.79 14.87
N PHE A 149 5.28 9.65 15.44
CA PHE A 149 6.11 8.46 15.40
C PHE A 149 5.33 7.35 14.70
N ALA A 150 6.00 6.62 13.81
CA ALA A 150 5.49 5.39 13.25
C ALA A 150 6.55 4.29 13.27
N ALA A 151 6.13 3.04 13.42
CA ALA A 151 7.01 1.90 13.24
C ALA A 151 6.26 0.73 12.59
N ARG A 152 6.96 0.06 11.68
CA ARG A 152 6.50 -1.18 11.06
C ARG A 152 7.59 -2.21 11.12
N LEU A 153 7.29 -3.28 11.85
CA LEU A 153 8.28 -4.28 12.25
C LEU A 153 7.74 -5.66 11.90
N SER A 154 8.55 -6.46 11.23
CA SER A 154 8.18 -7.81 10.80
C SER A 154 9.38 -8.73 10.77
N GLU A 155 9.11 -10.03 10.82
CA GLU A 155 10.05 -11.01 10.28
C GLU A 155 10.25 -10.77 8.77
N HIS A 156 11.33 -11.34 8.24
CA HIS A 156 11.46 -11.44 6.80
C HIS A 156 10.42 -12.42 6.26
N PRO A 157 9.66 -12.08 5.20
CA PRO A 157 8.72 -13.00 4.58
C PRO A 157 9.39 -14.30 4.14
N LYS A 158 8.79 -15.44 4.50
CA LYS A 158 9.30 -16.80 4.21
C LYS A 158 8.63 -17.44 2.99
N TRP A 159 7.58 -16.83 2.46
CA TRP A 159 6.71 -17.39 1.42
C TRP A 159 7.15 -17.11 -0.03
N SER A 160 8.17 -16.27 -0.26
CA SER A 160 8.65 -15.95 -1.61
C SER A 160 10.14 -15.70 -1.69
N GLU A 161 10.82 -16.43 -2.58
CA GLU A 161 12.26 -16.25 -2.85
C GLU A 161 12.54 -14.97 -3.65
N TRP A 162 11.69 -14.60 -4.61
CA TRP A 162 11.89 -13.38 -5.39
C TRP A 162 11.80 -12.12 -4.52
N TYR A 163 10.94 -12.17 -3.49
CA TYR A 163 10.67 -11.07 -2.58
C TYR A 163 11.88 -10.71 -1.72
N CYS A 164 12.70 -11.71 -1.40
CA CYS A 164 13.95 -11.53 -0.67
C CYS A 164 14.98 -10.70 -1.46
N ARG A 165 14.85 -10.61 -2.79
CA ARG A 165 15.83 -9.94 -3.64
C ARG A 165 15.50 -8.45 -3.77
N PRO A 166 16.34 -7.53 -3.26
CA PRO A 166 16.04 -6.10 -3.24
C PRO A 166 15.87 -5.49 -4.64
N GLU A 167 16.50 -6.06 -5.67
CA GLU A 167 16.31 -5.66 -7.06
C GLU A 167 14.89 -5.91 -7.59
N ASN A 168 14.13 -6.81 -6.96
CA ASN A 168 12.77 -7.16 -7.35
C ASN A 168 11.70 -6.53 -6.45
N SER A 169 11.93 -6.48 -5.14
CA SER A 169 10.97 -5.96 -4.14
C SER A 169 11.24 -4.52 -3.71
N GLY A 170 12.46 -4.02 -3.93
CA GLY A 170 12.93 -2.76 -3.37
C GLY A 170 13.32 -2.81 -1.89
N GLY A 171 13.33 -4.01 -1.29
CA GLY A 171 13.72 -4.25 0.11
C GLY A 171 12.76 -3.63 1.13
N GLY A 172 13.16 -3.64 2.41
CA GLY A 172 12.32 -3.12 3.49
C GLY A 172 11.93 -1.65 3.35
N VAL A 173 12.69 -0.84 2.59
CA VAL A 173 12.35 0.56 2.29
C VAL A 173 11.08 0.67 1.45
N LEU A 174 11.01 -0.02 0.31
CA LEU A 174 9.86 0.08 -0.58
C LEU A 174 8.72 -0.83 -0.17
N ASP A 175 9.02 -1.99 0.39
CA ASP A 175 7.98 -2.95 0.70
C ASP A 175 7.23 -2.64 2.01
N LEU A 176 7.99 -2.36 3.07
CA LEU A 176 7.47 -2.21 4.43
C LEU A 176 7.36 -0.73 4.82
N HIS A 177 8.47 0.00 4.75
CA HIS A 177 8.58 1.37 5.22
C HIS A 177 7.71 2.35 4.42
N LEU A 178 7.51 2.09 3.12
CA LEU A 178 6.67 2.90 2.22
C LEU A 178 5.26 3.12 2.75
N HIS A 179 4.66 2.13 3.42
CA HIS A 179 3.31 2.25 3.95
C HIS A 179 3.17 3.44 4.91
N ASP A 180 4.08 3.56 5.86
CA ASP A 180 4.05 4.65 6.82
C ASP A 180 4.46 5.98 6.18
N ILE A 181 5.36 5.97 5.19
CA ILE A 181 5.69 7.16 4.40
C ILE A 181 4.45 7.67 3.64
N ASP A 182 3.73 6.78 2.95
CA ASP A 182 2.51 7.09 2.23
C ASP A 182 1.46 7.70 3.17
N PHE A 183 1.21 7.03 4.29
CA PHE A 183 0.20 7.50 5.23
C PHE A 183 0.53 8.87 5.81
N LEU A 184 1.79 9.15 6.16
CA LEU A 184 2.16 10.48 6.65
C LEU A 184 2.10 11.55 5.55
N CYS A 185 2.42 11.21 4.30
CA CYS A 185 2.20 12.10 3.16
C CYS A 185 0.70 12.40 2.97
N TRP A 186 -0.18 11.42 3.17
CA TRP A 186 -1.64 11.62 3.11
C TRP A 186 -2.18 12.53 4.24
N LEU A 187 -1.52 12.51 5.40
CA LEU A 187 -1.89 13.37 6.54
C LEU A 187 -1.35 14.80 6.39
N PHE A 188 -0.11 14.96 5.93
CA PHE A 188 0.64 16.22 6.07
C PHE A 188 1.12 16.83 4.74
N GLY A 189 0.93 16.13 3.62
CA GLY A 189 1.30 16.60 2.30
C GLY A 189 2.79 16.44 1.98
N GLU A 190 3.35 17.45 1.33
CA GLU A 190 4.72 17.43 0.81
C GLU A 190 5.78 17.37 1.93
N VAL A 191 6.76 16.49 1.72
CA VAL A 191 7.95 16.39 2.58
C VAL A 191 8.97 17.39 2.09
N LYS A 192 9.53 18.19 3.01
CA LYS A 192 10.59 19.16 2.70
C LYS A 192 11.97 18.51 2.66
N SER A 193 12.26 17.62 3.61
CA SER A 193 13.55 16.95 3.69
C SER A 193 13.49 15.70 4.55
N VAL A 194 14.43 14.80 4.30
CA VAL A 194 14.58 13.53 4.99
C VAL A 194 16.00 13.35 5.52
N TYR A 195 16.13 12.65 6.63
CA TYR A 195 17.39 12.07 7.07
C TYR A 195 17.13 10.62 7.47
N ALA A 196 17.86 9.69 6.88
CA ALA A 196 17.69 8.27 7.13
C ALA A 196 19.02 7.62 7.51
N THR A 197 18.95 6.66 8.42
CA THR A 197 20.05 5.79 8.81
C THR A 197 19.56 4.35 8.83
N GLY A 198 20.45 3.41 8.57
CA GLY A 198 20.06 2.02 8.49
C GLY A 198 21.22 1.07 8.25
N LYS A 199 20.87 -0.19 8.06
CA LYS A 199 21.83 -1.25 7.75
C LYS A 199 21.29 -2.13 6.63
N GLN A 200 22.17 -2.46 5.69
CA GLN A 200 21.90 -3.49 4.70
C GLN A 200 22.11 -4.89 5.28
N ASN A 201 21.29 -5.84 4.84
CA ASN A 201 21.53 -7.25 5.07
C ASN A 201 22.64 -7.80 4.14
N LYS A 202 22.89 -9.11 4.18
CA LYS A 202 23.98 -9.77 3.43
C LYS A 202 23.85 -9.66 1.90
N ILE A 203 22.66 -9.39 1.39
CA ILE A 203 22.36 -9.29 -0.05
C ILE A 203 22.13 -7.84 -0.48
N GLY A 204 22.46 -6.86 0.36
CA GLY A 204 22.36 -5.44 0.03
C GLY A 204 20.97 -4.81 0.24
N SER A 205 20.02 -5.51 0.85
CA SER A 205 18.68 -4.97 1.12
C SER A 205 18.68 -4.10 2.37
N TRP A 206 18.15 -2.88 2.25
CA TRP A 206 17.91 -1.97 3.38
C TRP A 206 16.70 -2.44 4.21
N ASN A 207 16.95 -3.39 5.13
CA ASN A 207 15.91 -4.01 5.95
C ASN A 207 15.84 -3.49 7.38
N PHE A 208 16.77 -2.63 7.79
CA PHE A 208 16.79 -1.97 9.09
C PHE A 208 16.91 -0.47 8.83
N VAL A 209 15.81 0.28 8.95
CA VAL A 209 15.74 1.69 8.54
C VAL A 209 15.08 2.52 9.62
N SER A 210 15.68 3.68 9.89
CA SER A 210 15.09 4.75 10.69
C SER A 210 15.18 6.05 9.92
N THR A 211 14.05 6.73 9.77
CA THR A 211 13.91 7.94 8.96
C THR A 211 13.32 9.06 9.80
N ILE A 212 13.86 10.26 9.67
CA ILE A 212 13.28 11.51 10.15
C ILE A 212 12.78 12.29 8.94
N LEU A 213 11.51 12.69 8.97
CA LEU A 213 10.88 13.54 7.97
C LEU A 213 10.60 14.93 8.55
N GLU A 214 10.82 15.96 7.74
CA GLU A 214 10.30 17.31 7.97
C GLU A 214 9.34 17.64 6.83
N PHE A 215 8.09 17.93 7.14
CA PHE A 215 7.07 18.34 6.17
C PHE A 215 7.15 19.85 5.88
N VAL A 216 6.66 20.27 4.72
CA VAL A 216 6.62 21.70 4.33
C VAL A 216 5.81 22.54 5.32
N ASN A 217 4.75 21.95 5.90
CA ASN A 217 3.90 22.58 6.90
C ASN A 217 4.53 22.67 8.31
N GLY A 218 5.75 22.17 8.51
CA GLY A 218 6.48 22.22 9.78
C GLY A 218 6.32 21.00 10.70
N VAL A 219 5.43 20.05 10.37
CA VAL A 219 5.31 18.79 11.12
C VAL A 219 6.59 17.97 10.97
N SER A 220 7.05 17.37 12.05
CA SER A 220 8.19 16.44 12.05
C SER A 220 7.73 15.03 12.41
N ALA A 221 8.34 14.02 11.78
CA ALA A 221 8.03 12.63 12.06
C ALA A 221 9.29 11.76 12.13
N THR A 222 9.25 10.71 12.96
CA THR A 222 10.23 9.63 12.92
C THR A 222 9.54 8.31 12.59
N ILE A 223 10.13 7.55 11.68
CA ILE A 223 9.57 6.31 11.17
C ILE A 223 10.63 5.21 11.28
N GLN A 224 10.25 4.04 11.78
CA GLN A 224 11.09 2.84 11.79
C GLN A 224 10.53 1.77 10.86
N GLY A 225 11.37 1.22 10.00
CA GLY A 225 11.05 0.05 9.18
C GLY A 225 12.06 -1.06 9.44
N VAL A 226 11.61 -2.18 10.01
CA VAL A 226 12.47 -3.35 10.24
C VAL A 226 11.81 -4.60 9.70
N MET A 227 12.37 -5.15 8.61
CA MET A 227 11.86 -6.34 7.90
C MET A 227 12.72 -7.59 8.17
N GLU A 228 13.44 -7.60 9.28
CA GLU A 228 14.30 -8.71 9.73
C GLU A 228 14.30 -8.78 11.27
N MET A 229 13.11 -8.68 11.87
CA MET A 229 12.96 -9.01 13.28
C MET A 229 13.25 -10.51 13.49
N THR A 230 13.74 -10.85 14.69
CA THR A 230 14.04 -12.24 15.06
C THR A 230 12.81 -13.14 14.95
N ASP A 231 13.03 -14.40 14.58
CA ASP A 231 11.98 -15.42 14.52
C ASP A 231 11.09 -15.44 15.79
N GLY A 232 9.78 -15.46 15.58
CA GLY A 232 8.73 -15.37 16.60
C GLY A 232 8.33 -13.93 16.97
N TYR A 233 8.96 -12.91 16.38
CA TYR A 233 8.55 -11.53 16.58
C TYR A 233 7.29 -11.21 15.78
N PRO A 234 6.25 -10.61 16.40
CA PRO A 234 5.00 -10.43 15.70
C PRO A 234 5.03 -9.26 14.71
N PHE A 235 4.30 -9.37 13.59
CA PHE A 235 4.09 -8.22 12.71
C PHE A 235 3.45 -7.09 13.53
N THR A 236 4.11 -5.94 13.57
CA THR A 236 3.75 -4.81 14.43
C THR A 236 3.58 -3.55 13.60
N MET A 237 2.45 -2.87 13.80
CA MET A 237 2.20 -1.50 13.38
C MET A 237 2.08 -0.64 14.62
N ASP A 238 2.84 0.45 14.69
CA ASP A 238 2.81 1.40 15.80
C ASP A 238 2.71 2.82 15.22
N LEU A 239 1.71 3.58 15.65
CA LEU A 239 1.48 4.96 15.25
C LEU A 239 1.18 5.80 16.48
N LYS A 240 1.91 6.90 16.66
CA LYS A 240 1.69 7.89 17.72
C LYS A 240 1.67 9.28 17.11
N ILE A 241 0.60 10.03 17.37
CA ILE A 241 0.44 11.41 16.89
C ILE A 241 0.24 12.31 18.09
N ALA A 242 1.24 13.14 18.37
CA ALA A 242 1.23 14.09 19.47
C ALA A 242 0.72 15.45 18.99
N GLY A 243 -0.49 15.81 19.42
CA GLY A 243 -1.07 17.13 19.21
C GLY A 243 -1.02 18.02 20.45
N THR A 244 -1.33 19.31 20.30
CA THR A 244 -1.35 20.27 21.41
C THR A 244 -2.48 20.05 22.41
N LYS A 245 -3.54 19.34 22.02
CA LYS A 245 -4.69 19.02 22.90
C LYS A 245 -4.67 17.57 23.39
N LYS A 246 -4.39 16.64 22.47
CA LYS A 246 -4.50 15.20 22.73
C LYS A 246 -3.41 14.44 21.98
N THR A 247 -3.12 13.23 22.46
CA THR A 247 -2.25 12.28 21.76
C THR A 247 -3.07 11.09 21.31
N TYR A 248 -2.96 10.72 20.03
CA TYR A 248 -3.51 9.48 19.50
C TYR A 248 -2.40 8.42 19.48
N GLU A 249 -2.71 7.20 19.90
CA GLU A 249 -1.84 6.03 19.78
C GLU A 249 -2.63 4.88 19.17
N TYR A 250 -2.00 4.19 18.22
CA TYR A 250 -2.45 2.91 17.70
C TYR A 250 -1.31 1.92 17.69
N VAL A 251 -1.54 0.73 18.25
CA VAL A 251 -0.64 -0.40 18.14
C VAL A 251 -1.43 -1.62 17.69
N MET A 252 -0.95 -2.26 16.62
CA MET A 252 -1.40 -3.58 16.23
C MET A 252 -0.24 -4.56 16.31
N LYS A 253 -0.52 -5.76 16.84
CA LYS A 253 0.36 -6.92 16.72
C LYS A 253 -0.42 -8.10 16.13
N ALA A 254 0.06 -8.66 15.04
CA ALA A 254 -0.61 -9.72 14.29
C ALA A 254 0.36 -10.87 13.99
N GLY A 255 0.18 -12.04 14.62
CA GLY A 255 0.91 -13.29 14.33
C GLY A 255 2.36 -13.14 13.90
N ASN A 256 2.87 -14.02 13.04
CA ASN A 256 4.19 -13.81 12.41
C ASN A 256 4.12 -12.90 11.17
N ASN A 257 2.95 -12.83 10.52
CA ASN A 257 2.71 -12.02 9.32
C ASN A 257 1.23 -11.63 9.16
N LEU A 258 0.90 -10.80 8.16
CA LEU A 258 -0.46 -10.38 7.81
C LEU A 258 -1.43 -11.55 7.55
N GLU A 259 -0.95 -12.74 7.21
CA GLU A 259 -1.75 -13.97 7.10
C GLU A 259 -2.54 -14.29 8.37
N GLU A 260 -2.07 -13.83 9.53
CA GLU A 260 -2.71 -14.03 10.82
C GLU A 260 -3.39 -12.76 11.36
N ILE A 261 -3.69 -11.80 10.50
CA ILE A 261 -4.35 -10.54 10.87
C ILE A 261 -5.68 -10.74 11.60
N GLY A 262 -6.42 -11.82 11.29
CA GLY A 262 -7.66 -12.17 12.00
C GLY A 262 -7.46 -12.56 13.47
N LYS A 263 -6.22 -12.76 13.92
CA LYS A 263 -5.83 -13.00 15.32
C LYS A 263 -5.11 -11.79 15.94
N SER A 264 -5.11 -10.65 15.25
CA SER A 264 -4.39 -9.47 15.69
C SER A 264 -4.94 -8.91 17.00
N LYS A 265 -4.05 -8.34 17.81
CA LYS A 265 -4.43 -7.46 18.92
C LYS A 265 -4.28 -6.03 18.44
N ARG A 266 -5.39 -5.29 18.48
CA ARG A 266 -5.49 -3.90 18.05
C ARG A 266 -5.85 -3.03 19.24
N ASP A 267 -5.02 -2.04 19.50
CA ASP A 267 -5.17 -1.16 20.64
C ASP A 267 -5.03 0.29 20.16
N ALA A 268 -6.16 1.01 20.16
CA ALA A 268 -6.21 2.44 19.85
C ALA A 268 -6.62 3.24 21.09
N TYR A 269 -5.85 4.28 21.41
CA TYR A 269 -6.06 5.13 22.57
C TYR A 269 -6.01 6.61 22.21
N LEU A 270 -6.79 7.41 22.93
CA LEU A 270 -6.72 8.85 22.95
C LEU A 270 -6.35 9.32 24.36
N TYR A 271 -5.27 10.07 24.48
CA TYR A 271 -4.77 10.59 25.75
C TYR A 271 -5.10 12.07 25.88
N GLU A 272 -5.73 12.45 26.99
CA GLU A 272 -6.10 13.83 27.29
C GLU A 272 -6.19 14.01 28.81
N ASN A 273 -5.66 15.13 29.34
CA ASN A 273 -5.77 15.49 30.77
C ASN A 273 -5.36 14.38 31.77
N GLY A 274 -4.35 13.58 31.41
CA GLY A 274 -3.86 12.47 32.24
C GLY A 274 -4.71 11.19 32.19
N ILE A 275 -5.68 11.11 31.28
CA ILE A 275 -6.58 9.97 31.11
C ILE A 275 -6.31 9.31 29.75
N ALA A 276 -6.30 7.98 29.73
CA ALA A 276 -6.25 7.17 28.51
C ALA A 276 -7.65 6.65 28.16
N HIS A 277 -8.17 7.06 27.02
CA HIS A 277 -9.47 6.62 26.50
C HIS A 277 -9.27 5.56 25.43
N LYS A 278 -9.65 4.31 25.71
CA LYS A 278 -9.64 3.26 24.67
C LYS A 278 -10.72 3.56 23.63
N LEU A 279 -10.33 3.65 22.38
CA LEU A 279 -11.25 3.87 21.27
C LEU A 279 -11.85 2.54 20.82
N GLN A 280 -13.15 2.54 20.55
CA GLN A 280 -13.85 1.45 19.89
C GLN A 280 -13.93 1.79 18.41
N ILE A 281 -13.18 1.07 17.59
CA ILE A 281 -13.12 1.26 16.15
C ILE A 281 -13.63 -0.03 15.52
N GLU A 282 -14.62 0.07 14.64
CA GLU A 282 -15.21 -1.07 13.96
C GLU A 282 -14.14 -1.74 13.09
N GLU A 283 -13.92 -3.04 13.29
CA GLU A 283 -13.00 -3.81 12.46
C GLU A 283 -13.63 -4.06 11.09
N LYS A 284 -12.96 -3.58 10.05
CA LYS A 284 -13.29 -3.83 8.64
C LYS A 284 -12.05 -4.26 7.90
N ASP A 285 -12.23 -5.06 6.87
CA ASP A 285 -11.15 -5.43 5.97
C ASP A 285 -10.75 -4.23 5.12
N ALA A 286 -9.55 -3.70 5.36
CA ALA A 286 -9.03 -2.54 4.67
C ALA A 286 -8.83 -2.79 3.17
N TYR A 287 -8.50 -4.02 2.76
CA TYR A 287 -8.38 -4.37 1.34
C TYR A 287 -9.75 -4.39 0.66
N GLN A 288 -10.78 -4.89 1.36
CA GLN A 288 -12.15 -4.80 0.85
C GLN A 288 -12.60 -3.34 0.71
N LEU A 289 -12.36 -2.50 1.72
CA LEU A 289 -12.72 -1.07 1.67
C LEU A 289 -12.00 -0.33 0.54
N GLU A 290 -10.72 -0.63 0.33
CA GLU A 290 -9.92 -0.04 -0.75
C GLU A 290 -10.46 -0.39 -2.13
N LEU A 291 -10.75 -1.68 -2.37
CA LEU A 291 -11.30 -2.14 -3.63
C LEU A 291 -12.74 -1.65 -3.84
N GLU A 292 -13.58 -1.65 -2.81
CA GLU A 292 -14.95 -1.10 -2.86
C GLU A 292 -14.94 0.38 -3.26
N HIS A 293 -14.03 1.16 -2.67
CA HIS A 293 -13.86 2.57 -3.03
C HIS A 293 -13.52 2.74 -4.51
N PHE A 294 -12.61 1.92 -5.05
CA PHE A 294 -12.28 2.02 -6.47
C PHE A 294 -13.41 1.57 -7.38
N ILE A 295 -14.13 0.51 -7.03
CA ILE A 295 -15.32 0.08 -7.77
C ILE A 295 -16.38 1.19 -7.78
N ASP A 296 -16.62 1.85 -6.64
CA ASP A 296 -17.56 2.97 -6.57
C ASP A 296 -17.08 4.17 -7.40
N CYS A 297 -15.77 4.46 -7.45
CA CYS A 297 -15.17 5.46 -8.33
C CYS A 297 -15.44 5.16 -9.82
N LEU A 298 -15.25 3.91 -10.25
CA LEU A 298 -15.52 3.47 -11.62
C LEU A 298 -17.00 3.58 -11.98
N ILE A 299 -17.90 3.20 -11.07
CA ILE A 299 -19.35 3.30 -11.28
C ILE A 299 -19.80 4.77 -11.38
N GLN A 300 -19.17 5.65 -10.61
CA GLN A 300 -19.49 7.08 -10.58
C GLN A 300 -18.75 7.88 -11.66
N GLU A 301 -17.85 7.25 -12.41
CA GLU A 301 -16.96 7.90 -13.37
C GLU A 301 -16.20 9.07 -12.75
N LYS A 302 -15.70 8.88 -11.53
CA LYS A 302 -14.97 9.90 -10.76
C LYS A 302 -13.67 9.35 -10.22
N ASN A 303 -12.58 10.09 -10.41
CA ASN A 303 -11.29 9.75 -9.81
C ASN A 303 -11.37 9.72 -8.28
N SER A 304 -10.55 8.86 -7.68
CA SER A 304 -10.44 8.71 -6.23
C SER A 304 -10.07 10.03 -5.55
N GLU A 305 -10.85 10.41 -4.53
CA GLU A 305 -10.55 11.54 -3.65
C GLU A 305 -9.60 11.16 -2.50
N ILE A 306 -9.34 9.85 -2.32
CA ILE A 306 -8.50 9.31 -1.24
C ILE A 306 -7.07 9.06 -1.71
N ILE A 307 -6.90 8.63 -2.97
CA ILE A 307 -5.61 8.31 -3.59
C ILE A 307 -5.54 9.02 -4.94
N SER A 308 -4.68 10.03 -5.02
CA SER A 308 -4.32 10.65 -6.29
C SER A 308 -2.94 10.19 -6.77
N MET A 309 -2.75 10.12 -8.09
CA MET A 309 -1.44 9.78 -8.67
C MET A 309 -0.37 10.85 -8.36
N ALA A 310 -0.78 12.09 -8.09
CA ALA A 310 0.13 13.14 -7.63
C ALA A 310 0.71 12.84 -6.24
N GLU A 311 -0.11 12.32 -5.31
CA GLU A 311 0.37 11.89 -4.00
C GLU A 311 1.25 10.65 -4.10
N VAL A 312 0.87 9.67 -4.95
CA VAL A 312 1.71 8.48 -5.21
C VAL A 312 3.10 8.88 -5.71
N ARG A 313 3.18 9.88 -6.60
CA ARG A 313 4.44 10.46 -7.07
C ARG A 313 5.24 11.09 -5.93
N ASN A 314 4.61 11.92 -5.09
CA ASN A 314 5.27 12.55 -3.94
C ASN A 314 5.85 11.49 -2.96
N VAL A 315 5.15 10.38 -2.76
CA VAL A 315 5.64 9.26 -1.95
C VAL A 315 6.89 8.64 -2.57
N LEU A 316 6.92 8.38 -3.88
CA LEU A 316 8.11 7.85 -4.54
C LEU A 316 9.30 8.79 -4.48
N TYR A 317 9.12 10.10 -4.71
CA TYR A 317 10.20 11.08 -4.53
C TYR A 317 10.75 11.08 -3.10
N THR A 318 9.86 10.96 -2.11
CA THR A 318 10.26 10.85 -0.70
C THR A 318 11.09 9.58 -0.46
N ILE A 319 10.70 8.45 -1.05
CA ILE A 319 11.44 7.19 -0.95
C ILE A 319 12.82 7.28 -1.64
N GLU A 320 12.91 7.92 -2.81
CA GLU A 320 14.20 8.15 -3.48
C GLU A 320 15.13 9.02 -2.63
N ALA A 321 14.60 10.08 -2.02
CA ALA A 321 15.34 10.91 -1.08
C ALA A 321 15.82 10.10 0.15
N ILE A 322 14.99 9.19 0.68
CA ILE A 322 15.36 8.29 1.78
C ILE A 322 16.51 7.37 1.38
N LYS A 323 16.43 6.73 0.21
CA LYS A 323 17.52 5.88 -0.32
C LYS A 323 18.83 6.68 -0.45
N LYS A 324 18.77 7.88 -1.04
CA LYS A 324 19.92 8.78 -1.16
C LYS A 324 20.48 9.17 0.21
N SER A 325 19.62 9.39 1.21
CA SER A 325 20.06 9.70 2.57
C SER A 325 20.75 8.51 3.24
N LEU A 326 20.23 7.30 3.08
CA LEU A 326 20.85 6.05 3.56
C LEU A 326 22.23 5.82 2.96
N GLU A 327 22.40 6.09 1.67
CA GLU A 327 23.67 5.91 0.96
C GLU A 327 24.72 6.96 1.33
N THR A 328 24.28 8.22 1.51
CA THR A 328 25.20 9.35 1.72
C THR A 328 25.45 9.69 3.19
N GLY A 329 24.57 9.23 4.10
CA GLY A 329 24.57 9.64 5.51
C GLY A 329 24.24 11.11 5.73
N CYS A 330 23.64 11.78 4.75
CA CYS A 330 23.34 13.21 4.77
C CYS A 330 21.83 13.46 4.79
N LYS A 331 21.44 14.63 5.30
CA LYS A 331 20.08 15.15 5.13
C LYS A 331 19.85 15.51 3.65
N VAL A 332 18.75 15.03 3.08
CA VAL A 332 18.40 15.18 1.67
C VAL A 332 17.09 15.96 1.55
N LYS A 333 17.02 16.92 0.63
CA LYS A 333 15.75 17.57 0.28
C LYS A 333 14.96 16.66 -0.66
N VAL A 334 13.64 16.63 -0.50
CA VAL A 334 12.75 16.01 -1.49
C VAL A 334 12.54 17.05 -2.59
N GLU A 335 12.74 16.64 -3.84
CA GLU A 335 12.68 17.51 -5.04
C GLU A 335 11.47 17.18 -5.90
#